data_AF-A0A536RA09-F1
#
_entry.id   AF-A0A536RA09-F1
#
_cell.length_a   1.000
_cell.length_b   1.000
_cell.length_c   1.000
_cell.angle_alpha   90.00
_cell.angle_beta   90.00
_cell.angle_gamma   90.00
#
_symmetry.space_group_name_H-M   'P 1'
#
loop_
_entity.id
_entity.type
_entity.pdbx_description
1 polymer ?
#
loop_
_entity_poly.entity_id
_entity_poly.type
_entity_poly.pdbx_seq_one_letter_code
_entity_poly.pdbx_strand_id
1 'polypeptide(L)'
;MSTRVSPDGMYYWDGQSWVSTLSHDGRFRWNGTAWVPVASQPFAPVPYQAPPAARQPTSWTLPMQYAVAGWYAISAVYTLTLPFWMGGMMSTIMTQSFRRQEQLNPNVTPPPPEFIQAMTTFMNGVLWVSTLVGVAICALFIVGALKRWRWAFYVVLVLLGLGSITAPLNLINIVDSRAYDAAVGFSLPTGLYVTSLILWIPGAALFVWMLVAAIKRGPWAMTRVS
;
A
#
# COMPACT_ATOMS: atom_id res chain seq x y z
N MET A 1 -65.16 -18.45 4.60
CA MET A 1 -63.72 -18.71 4.41
C MET A 1 -62.95 -17.68 5.23
N SER A 2 -62.06 -18.08 6.14
CA SER A 2 -61.30 -17.12 6.95
C SER A 2 -60.16 -16.54 6.11
N THR A 3 -60.23 -15.26 5.77
CA THR A 3 -59.15 -14.47 5.19
C THR A 3 -57.96 -14.47 6.15
N ARG A 4 -56.87 -15.15 5.78
CA ARG A 4 -55.62 -15.16 6.55
C ARG A 4 -54.80 -13.93 6.20
N VAL A 5 -54.35 -13.19 7.21
CA VAL A 5 -53.41 -12.07 7.07
C VAL A 5 -51.99 -12.60 7.32
N SER A 6 -51.01 -12.10 6.58
CA SER A 6 -49.60 -12.47 6.73
C SER A 6 -49.04 -12.01 8.09
N PRO A 7 -47.99 -12.67 8.64
CA PRO A 7 -47.44 -12.32 9.95
C PRO A 7 -46.92 -10.88 10.07
N ASP A 8 -46.47 -10.30 8.96
CA ASP A 8 -46.01 -8.92 8.84
C ASP A 8 -47.16 -7.92 8.59
N GLY A 9 -48.39 -8.39 8.44
CA GLY A 9 -49.60 -7.57 8.26
C GLY A 9 -49.69 -6.85 6.90
N MET A 10 -48.78 -7.13 5.98
CA MET A 10 -48.66 -6.43 4.70
C MET A 10 -49.50 -7.05 3.58
N TYR A 11 -49.88 -8.32 3.72
CA TYR A 11 -50.62 -9.06 2.71
C TYR A 11 -51.75 -9.88 3.33
N TYR A 12 -52.83 -10.09 2.59
CA TYR A 12 -53.88 -11.03 2.93
C TYR A 12 -54.09 -12.04 1.80
N TRP A 13 -54.51 -13.24 2.16
CA TRP A 13 -54.81 -14.28 1.20
C TRP A 13 -56.25 -14.12 0.69
N ASP A 14 -56.41 -13.92 -0.62
CA ASP A 14 -57.71 -13.78 -1.27
C ASP A 14 -58.35 -15.13 -1.67
N GLY A 15 -57.63 -16.25 -1.50
CA GLY A 15 -58.05 -17.58 -1.94
C GLY A 15 -57.26 -18.12 -3.13
N GLN A 16 -56.50 -17.28 -3.83
CA GLN A 16 -55.67 -17.62 -5.00
C GLN A 16 -54.25 -17.06 -4.89
N SER A 17 -54.08 -15.86 -4.33
CA SER A 17 -52.82 -15.15 -4.25
C SER A 17 -52.71 -14.28 -2.99
N TRP A 18 -51.48 -13.87 -2.67
CA TRP A 18 -51.21 -12.88 -1.64
C TRP A 18 -51.41 -11.47 -2.21
N VAL A 19 -52.39 -10.75 -1.68
CA VAL A 19 -52.75 -9.39 -2.12
C VAL A 19 -52.40 -8.41 -1.01
N SER A 20 -51.95 -7.21 -1.38
CA SER A 20 -51.59 -6.18 -0.39
C SER A 20 -52.79 -5.86 0.52
N THR A 21 -52.54 -5.75 1.83
CA THR A 21 -53.53 -5.20 2.77
C THR A 21 -53.73 -3.70 2.58
N LEU A 22 -52.92 -3.01 1.78
CA LEU A 22 -53.08 -1.60 1.49
C LEU A 22 -53.92 -1.41 0.22
N SER A 23 -54.89 -0.51 0.28
CA SER A 23 -55.70 -0.15 -0.89
C SER A 23 -54.83 0.51 -1.96
N HIS A 24 -55.29 0.45 -3.22
CA HIS A 24 -54.52 1.02 -4.34
C HIS A 24 -54.23 2.52 -4.19
N ASP A 25 -55.12 3.25 -3.52
CA ASP A 25 -54.98 4.67 -3.20
C ASP A 25 -54.23 4.95 -1.88
N GLY A 26 -53.81 3.91 -1.16
CA GLY A 26 -53.04 4.02 0.09
C GLY A 26 -53.84 4.51 1.31
N ARG A 27 -55.15 4.74 1.16
CA ARG A 27 -55.98 5.36 2.21
C ARG A 27 -56.62 4.38 3.17
N PHE A 28 -56.74 3.11 2.77
CA PHE A 28 -57.40 2.08 3.55
C PHE A 28 -56.49 0.86 3.71
N ARG A 29 -56.57 0.21 4.86
CA ARG A 29 -55.89 -1.05 5.13
C ARG A 29 -56.89 -2.13 5.54
N TRP A 30 -56.80 -3.28 4.88
CA TRP A 30 -57.57 -4.48 5.17
C TRP A 30 -57.11 -5.08 6.49
N ASN A 31 -58.03 -5.21 7.45
CA ASN A 31 -57.74 -5.77 8.78
C ASN A 31 -58.09 -7.28 8.89
N GLY A 32 -58.43 -7.93 7.76
CA GLY A 32 -58.91 -9.31 7.74
C GLY A 32 -60.44 -9.44 7.69
N THR A 33 -61.19 -8.39 8.03
CA THR A 33 -62.67 -8.37 8.06
C THR A 33 -63.30 -7.20 7.30
N ALA A 34 -62.64 -6.03 7.29
CA ALA A 34 -63.10 -4.82 6.61
C ALA A 34 -61.90 -3.94 6.19
N TRP A 35 -62.15 -3.06 5.23
CA TRP A 35 -61.24 -1.96 4.89
C TRP A 35 -61.39 -0.85 5.93
N VAL A 36 -60.37 -0.66 6.76
CA VAL A 36 -60.33 0.39 7.78
C VAL A 36 -59.46 1.53 7.24
N PRO A 37 -59.85 2.81 7.39
CA PRO A 37 -58.98 3.92 7.01
C PRO A 37 -57.63 3.75 7.70
N VAL A 38 -56.55 3.88 6.93
CA VAL A 38 -55.22 4.03 7.51
C VAL A 38 -55.31 5.32 8.29
N ALA A 39 -55.49 5.22 9.60
CA ALA A 39 -55.33 6.34 10.50
C ALA A 39 -53.93 6.84 10.19
N SER A 40 -53.86 7.92 9.42
CA SER A 40 -52.64 8.61 9.15
C SER A 40 -52.17 9.07 10.52
N GLN A 41 -51.36 8.27 11.20
CA GLN A 41 -50.34 8.86 12.02
C GLN A 41 -49.68 9.84 11.06
N PRO A 42 -49.81 11.17 11.30
CA PRO A 42 -49.11 12.12 10.48
C PRO A 42 -47.68 11.63 10.47
N PHE A 43 -47.18 11.27 9.29
CA PHE A 43 -45.82 10.80 9.14
C PHE A 43 -44.98 11.85 9.85
N ALA A 44 -44.44 11.49 11.03
CA ALA A 44 -43.61 12.43 11.77
C ALA A 44 -42.52 12.79 10.78
N PRO A 45 -42.38 14.07 10.38
CA PRO A 45 -41.42 14.43 9.34
C PRO A 45 -40.08 13.89 9.81
N VAL A 46 -39.55 12.90 9.10
CA VAL A 46 -38.19 12.42 9.34
C VAL A 46 -37.35 13.67 9.20
N PRO A 47 -36.68 14.14 10.27
CA PRO A 47 -35.90 15.36 10.18
C PRO A 47 -34.96 15.20 8.99
N TYR A 48 -35.02 16.13 8.04
CA TYR A 48 -34.10 16.13 6.92
C TYR A 48 -32.67 16.03 7.48
N GLN A 49 -32.06 14.84 7.36
CA GLN A 49 -30.67 14.66 7.72
C GLN A 49 -29.88 15.31 6.60
N ALA A 50 -29.33 16.49 6.87
CA ALA A 50 -28.39 17.13 5.98
C ALA A 50 -27.32 16.09 5.56
N PRO A 51 -26.97 16.02 4.26
CA PRO A 51 -25.88 15.16 3.81
C PRO A 51 -24.65 15.36 4.70
N PRO A 52 -23.93 14.29 5.09
CA PRO A 52 -22.73 14.44 5.89
C PRO A 52 -21.80 15.47 5.24
N ALA A 53 -21.43 16.50 6.01
CA ALA A 53 -20.54 17.54 5.52
C ALA A 53 -19.31 16.91 4.83
N ALA A 54 -19.02 17.36 3.62
CA ALA A 54 -17.87 16.86 2.85
C ALA A 54 -16.61 16.96 3.71
N ARG A 55 -15.77 15.92 3.69
CA ARG A 55 -14.52 15.89 4.45
C ARG A 55 -13.35 16.16 3.53
N GLN A 56 -12.54 17.15 3.89
CA GLN A 56 -11.34 17.51 3.13
C GLN A 56 -10.07 17.13 3.91
N PRO A 57 -8.97 16.80 3.21
CA PRO A 57 -7.67 16.64 3.85
C PRO A 57 -7.31 17.90 4.62
N THR A 58 -6.75 17.73 5.82
CA THR A 58 -6.24 18.91 6.55
C THR A 58 -5.04 19.52 5.83
N SER A 59 -4.72 20.77 6.16
CA SER A 59 -3.53 21.48 5.66
C SER A 59 -2.20 20.76 5.93
N TRP A 60 -2.19 19.76 6.82
CA TRP A 60 -1.03 18.91 7.10
C TRP A 60 -1.03 17.60 6.35
N THR A 61 -2.22 17.06 6.12
CA THR A 61 -2.40 15.77 5.45
C THR A 61 -2.15 15.90 3.95
N LEU A 62 -2.64 16.98 3.33
CA LEU A 62 -2.45 17.23 1.90
C LEU A 62 -0.96 17.28 1.48
N PRO A 63 -0.10 18.11 2.10
CA PRO A 63 1.31 18.16 1.71
C PRO A 63 2.03 16.85 2.05
N MET A 64 1.64 16.16 3.13
CA MET A 64 2.19 14.84 3.46
C MET A 64 1.86 13.78 2.40
N GLN A 65 0.66 13.78 1.82
CA GLN A 65 0.32 12.86 0.72
C GLN A 65 1.23 13.07 -0.48
N TYR A 66 1.49 14.32 -0.85
CA TYR A 66 2.40 14.65 -1.94
C TYR A 66 3.86 14.32 -1.61
N ALA A 67 4.28 14.51 -0.35
CA ALA A 67 5.62 14.12 0.08
C ALA A 67 5.81 12.60 0.00
N VAL A 68 4.85 11.80 0.47
CA VAL A 68 4.88 10.34 0.35
C VAL A 68 4.82 9.91 -1.12
N ALA A 69 3.93 10.49 -1.92
CA ALA A 69 3.84 10.20 -3.34
C ALA A 69 5.14 10.54 -4.09
N GLY A 70 5.74 11.70 -3.81
CA GLY A 70 7.00 12.13 -4.38
C GLY A 70 8.17 11.23 -3.96
N TRP A 71 8.23 10.83 -2.68
CA TRP A 71 9.22 9.89 -2.18
C TRP A 71 9.17 8.54 -2.92
N TYR A 72 7.97 7.98 -3.08
CA TYR A 72 7.80 6.71 -3.81
C TYR A 72 7.95 6.87 -5.33
N ALA A 73 7.69 8.04 -5.91
CA ALA A 73 7.98 8.33 -7.31
C ALA A 73 9.50 8.33 -7.56
N ILE A 74 10.27 9.02 -6.71
CA ILE A 74 11.74 9.00 -6.76
C ILE A 74 12.27 7.58 -6.55
N SER A 75 11.70 6.84 -5.58
CA SER A 75 12.08 5.45 -5.32
C SER A 75 11.78 4.53 -6.50
N ALA A 76 10.68 4.74 -7.22
CA ALA A 76 10.37 4.01 -8.43
C ALA A 76 11.38 4.30 -9.54
N VAL A 77 11.72 5.58 -9.76
CA VAL A 77 12.75 5.98 -10.73
C VAL A 77 14.10 5.36 -10.37
N TYR A 78 14.51 5.44 -9.11
CA TYR A 78 15.74 4.80 -8.64
C TYR A 78 15.72 3.29 -8.85
N THR A 79 14.63 2.63 -8.52
CA THR A 79 14.46 1.17 -8.71
C THR A 79 14.54 0.77 -10.19
N LEU A 80 14.01 1.62 -11.08
CA LEU A 80 14.09 1.44 -12.53
C LEU A 80 15.49 1.64 -13.08
N THR A 81 16.34 2.44 -12.44
CA THR A 81 17.72 2.61 -12.90
C THR A 81 18.62 1.46 -12.44
N LEU A 82 18.29 0.75 -11.36
CA LEU A 82 19.10 -0.36 -10.81
C LEU A 82 19.60 -1.35 -11.88
N PRO A 83 18.77 -1.89 -12.79
CA PRO A 83 19.24 -2.88 -13.76
C PRO A 83 20.30 -2.38 -14.72
N PHE A 84 20.27 -1.09 -15.04
CA PHE A 84 21.17 -0.52 -16.03
C PHE A 84 22.60 -0.39 -15.52
N TRP A 85 22.78 -0.05 -14.24
CA TRP A 85 24.13 0.11 -13.67
C TRP A 85 24.55 -1.09 -12.80
N MET A 86 23.61 -1.80 -12.16
CA MET A 86 23.93 -3.03 -11.43
C MET A 86 24.14 -4.25 -12.33
N GLY A 87 23.48 -4.34 -13.49
CA GLY A 87 23.61 -5.53 -14.35
C GLY A 87 25.05 -5.77 -14.83
N GLY A 88 25.73 -4.72 -15.29
CA GLY A 88 27.16 -4.79 -15.66
C GLY A 88 28.08 -5.04 -14.46
N MET A 89 27.77 -4.45 -13.32
CA MET A 89 28.50 -4.64 -12.07
C MET A 89 28.42 -6.09 -11.59
N MET A 90 27.22 -6.69 -11.61
CA MET A 90 26.98 -8.08 -11.22
C MET A 90 27.78 -9.05 -12.08
N SER A 91 27.82 -8.83 -13.39
CA SER A 91 28.62 -9.63 -14.33
C SER A 91 30.13 -9.55 -14.02
N THR A 92 30.62 -8.36 -13.69
CA THR A 92 32.04 -8.14 -13.35
C THR A 92 32.40 -8.85 -12.05
N ILE A 93 31.55 -8.69 -11.03
CA ILE A 93 31.64 -9.33 -9.73
C ILE A 93 31.67 -10.86 -9.87
N MET A 94 30.75 -11.42 -10.65
CA MET A 94 30.65 -12.86 -10.88
C MET A 94 31.90 -13.40 -11.58
N THR A 95 32.41 -12.68 -12.57
CA THR A 95 33.63 -13.08 -13.29
C THR A 95 34.85 -13.03 -12.37
N GLN A 96 34.94 -12.00 -11.52
CA GLN A 96 36.03 -11.88 -10.54
C GLN A 96 35.95 -12.94 -9.46
N SER A 97 34.75 -13.33 -9.00
CA SER A 97 34.59 -14.36 -7.98
C SER A 97 35.03 -15.73 -8.51
N PHE A 98 34.69 -16.10 -9.75
CA PHE A 98 35.19 -17.31 -10.39
C PHE A 98 36.71 -17.32 -10.54
N ARG A 99 37.31 -16.21 -11.01
CA ARG A 99 38.78 -16.08 -11.09
C ARG A 99 39.46 -16.24 -9.73
N ARG A 100 38.87 -15.68 -8.68
CA ARG A 100 39.38 -15.83 -7.30
C ARG A 100 39.27 -17.29 -6.85
N GLN A 101 38.18 -17.98 -7.17
CA GLN A 101 38.03 -19.40 -6.84
C GLN A 101 39.04 -20.28 -7.59
N GLU A 102 39.31 -20.01 -8.87
CA GLU A 102 40.36 -20.68 -9.65
C GLU A 102 41.75 -20.48 -9.02
N GLN A 103 42.06 -19.27 -8.56
CA GLN A 103 43.32 -18.98 -7.87
C GLN A 103 43.45 -19.73 -6.54
N LEU A 104 42.35 -19.87 -5.79
CA LEU A 104 42.33 -20.56 -4.50
C LEU A 104 42.30 -22.09 -4.67
N ASN A 105 41.70 -22.59 -5.75
CA ASN A 105 41.54 -24.02 -6.03
C ASN A 105 41.96 -24.34 -7.47
N PRO A 106 43.26 -24.30 -7.79
CA PRO A 106 43.77 -24.51 -9.15
C PRO A 106 43.52 -25.92 -9.71
N ASN A 107 43.14 -26.88 -8.86
CA ASN A 107 42.87 -28.27 -9.24
C ASN A 107 41.41 -28.50 -9.71
N VAL A 108 40.54 -27.49 -9.61
CA VAL A 108 39.14 -27.60 -10.04
C VAL A 108 39.04 -27.09 -11.47
N THR A 109 38.48 -27.89 -12.36
CA THR A 109 38.22 -27.46 -13.74
C THR A 109 37.28 -26.25 -13.75
N PRO A 110 37.64 -25.16 -14.46
CA PRO A 110 36.83 -23.96 -14.51
C PRO A 110 35.48 -24.25 -15.15
N PRO A 111 34.40 -23.57 -14.71
CA PRO A 111 33.08 -23.76 -15.28
C PRO A 111 33.05 -23.34 -16.75
N PRO A 112 32.26 -24.04 -17.61
CA PRO A 112 32.11 -23.67 -19.01
C PRO A 112 31.62 -22.22 -19.18
N PRO A 113 32.03 -21.49 -20.24
CA PRO A 113 31.56 -20.13 -20.50
C PRO A 113 30.03 -20.02 -20.59
N GLU A 114 29.37 -21.04 -21.16
CA GLU A 114 27.91 -21.12 -21.26
C GLU A 114 27.23 -21.13 -19.87
N PHE A 115 27.84 -21.79 -18.88
CA PHE A 115 27.31 -21.83 -17.52
C PHE A 115 27.38 -20.44 -16.86
N ILE A 116 28.49 -19.72 -17.03
CA ILE A 116 28.67 -18.37 -16.49
C ILE A 116 27.66 -17.40 -17.13
N GLN A 117 27.43 -17.52 -18.44
CA GLN A 117 26.42 -16.74 -19.16
C GLN A 117 25.00 -17.05 -18.68
N ALA A 118 24.66 -18.32 -18.45
CA ALA A 118 23.36 -18.73 -17.94
C ALA A 118 23.10 -18.15 -16.54
N MET A 119 24.09 -18.23 -15.62
CA MET A 119 23.98 -17.63 -14.30
C MET A 119 23.82 -16.11 -14.37
N THR A 120 24.61 -15.44 -15.20
CA THR A 120 24.54 -13.97 -15.35
C THR A 120 23.17 -13.54 -15.91
N THR A 121 22.67 -14.26 -16.90
CA THR A 121 21.34 -14.03 -17.49
C THR A 121 20.23 -14.24 -16.46
N PHE A 122 20.32 -15.32 -15.67
CA PHE A 122 19.38 -15.60 -14.59
C PHE A 122 19.38 -14.49 -13.53
N MET A 123 20.55 -14.08 -13.04
CA MET A 123 20.66 -13.01 -12.05
C MET A 123 20.11 -11.67 -12.58
N ASN A 124 20.43 -11.32 -13.82
CA ASN A 124 19.86 -10.13 -14.47
C ASN A 124 18.34 -10.24 -14.61
N GLY A 125 17.82 -11.43 -14.94
CA GLY A 125 16.38 -11.71 -14.99
C GLY A 125 15.71 -11.49 -13.63
N VAL A 126 16.28 -12.05 -12.56
CA VAL A 126 15.80 -11.84 -11.17
C VAL A 126 15.81 -10.38 -10.80
N LEU A 127 16.85 -9.65 -11.19
CA LEU A 127 16.99 -8.23 -10.92
C LEU A 127 15.89 -7.42 -11.63
N TRP A 128 15.60 -7.71 -12.90
CA TRP A 128 14.49 -7.09 -13.64
C TRP A 128 13.13 -7.39 -13.00
N VAL A 129 12.88 -8.65 -12.61
CA VAL A 129 11.64 -9.03 -11.91
C VAL A 129 11.51 -8.25 -10.60
N SER A 130 12.59 -8.15 -9.83
CA SER A 130 12.62 -7.39 -8.58
C SER A 130 12.35 -5.91 -8.80
N THR A 131 12.90 -5.32 -9.87
CA THR A 131 12.62 -3.94 -10.28
C THR A 131 11.15 -3.73 -10.60
N LEU A 132 10.53 -4.61 -11.40
CA LEU A 132 9.11 -4.50 -11.75
C LEU A 132 8.21 -4.61 -10.51
N VAL A 133 8.50 -5.55 -9.61
CA VAL A 133 7.79 -5.70 -8.34
C VAL A 133 7.96 -4.44 -7.48
N GLY A 134 9.19 -3.92 -7.37
CA GLY A 134 9.47 -2.70 -6.59
C GLY A 134 8.72 -1.48 -7.13
N VAL A 135 8.65 -1.32 -8.45
CA VAL A 135 7.88 -0.25 -9.11
C VAL A 135 6.38 -0.41 -8.84
N ALA A 136 5.85 -1.62 -8.92
CA ALA A 136 4.44 -1.89 -8.60
C ALA A 136 4.11 -1.56 -7.13
N ILE A 137 5.02 -1.89 -6.20
CA ILE A 137 4.89 -1.51 -4.79
C ILE A 137 4.91 0.01 -4.62
N CYS A 138 5.81 0.71 -5.31
CA CYS A 138 5.86 2.18 -5.28
C CYS A 138 4.56 2.79 -5.79
N ALA A 139 4.04 2.30 -6.93
CA ALA A 139 2.75 2.74 -7.47
C ALA A 139 1.60 2.49 -6.50
N LEU A 140 1.59 1.34 -5.82
CA LEU A 140 0.61 1.02 -4.79
C LEU A 140 0.65 2.01 -3.61
N PHE A 141 1.83 2.41 -3.14
CA PHE A 141 1.92 3.40 -2.05
C PHE A 141 1.63 4.82 -2.51
N ILE A 142 1.94 5.19 -3.76
CA ILE A 142 1.49 6.47 -4.34
C ILE A 142 -0.04 6.52 -4.35
N VAL A 143 -0.69 5.51 -4.91
CA VAL A 143 -2.16 5.42 -4.95
C VAL A 143 -2.72 5.37 -3.53
N GLY A 144 -2.12 4.58 -2.64
CA GLY A 144 -2.53 4.45 -1.24
C GLY A 144 -2.45 5.77 -0.47
N ALA A 145 -1.41 6.59 -0.71
CA ALA A 145 -1.29 7.91 -0.11
C ALA A 145 -2.38 8.86 -0.64
N LEU A 146 -2.54 8.95 -1.97
CA LEU A 146 -3.53 9.84 -2.60
C LEU A 146 -4.97 9.45 -2.27
N LYS A 147 -5.27 8.13 -2.21
CA LYS A 147 -6.56 7.60 -1.78
C LYS A 147 -6.72 7.50 -0.27
N ARG A 148 -5.71 7.89 0.52
CA ARG A 148 -5.76 7.93 2.00
C ARG A 148 -6.05 6.58 2.64
N TRP A 149 -5.47 5.51 2.11
CA TRP A 149 -5.59 4.18 2.70
C TRP A 149 -4.89 4.14 4.06
N ARG A 150 -5.64 3.86 5.12
CA ARG A 150 -5.11 3.86 6.50
C ARG A 150 -4.04 2.80 6.71
N TRP A 151 -4.21 1.61 6.13
CA TRP A 151 -3.21 0.55 6.22
C TRP A 151 -1.89 0.98 5.53
N ALA A 152 -1.99 1.65 4.37
CA ALA A 152 -0.81 2.13 3.64
C ALA A 152 -0.03 3.15 4.46
N PHE A 153 -0.69 4.02 5.21
CA PHE A 153 -0.02 4.95 6.13
C PHE A 153 0.90 4.23 7.12
N TYR A 154 0.38 3.20 7.79
CA TYR A 154 1.14 2.46 8.79
C TYR A 154 2.26 1.64 8.17
N VAL A 155 2.03 1.01 7.02
CA VAL A 155 3.07 0.26 6.31
C VAL A 155 4.20 1.20 5.90
N VAL A 156 3.89 2.34 5.29
CA VAL A 156 4.91 3.36 4.93
C VAL A 156 5.66 3.84 6.16
N LEU A 157 4.96 4.11 7.28
CA LEU A 157 5.58 4.54 8.53
C LEU A 157 6.57 3.49 9.05
N VAL A 158 6.20 2.20 9.03
CA VAL A 158 7.09 1.10 9.46
C VAL A 158 8.28 0.95 8.53
N LEU A 159 8.07 0.99 7.20
CA LEU A 159 9.16 0.87 6.22
C LEU A 159 10.16 2.02 6.35
N LEU A 160 9.66 3.26 6.49
CA LEU A 160 10.52 4.42 6.72
C LEU A 160 11.22 4.33 8.09
N GLY A 161 10.55 3.80 9.12
CA GLY A 161 11.14 3.57 10.44
C GLY A 161 12.27 2.54 10.41
N LEU A 162 12.07 1.39 9.77
CA LEU A 162 13.12 0.38 9.57
C LEU A 162 14.30 0.96 8.79
N GLY A 163 14.03 1.67 7.69
CA GLY A 163 15.07 2.38 6.93
C GLY A 163 15.84 3.38 7.81
N SER A 164 15.15 4.10 8.69
CA SER A 164 15.77 5.09 9.58
C SER A 164 16.77 4.48 10.58
N ILE A 165 16.51 3.26 11.07
CA ILE A 165 17.37 2.53 12.02
C ILE A 165 18.60 1.95 11.33
N THR A 166 18.47 1.48 10.08
CA THR A 166 19.58 0.81 9.38
C THR A 166 20.69 1.75 8.91
N ALA A 167 20.42 3.04 8.68
CA ALA A 167 21.43 3.92 8.08
C ALA A 167 22.57 4.36 9.03
N PRO A 168 22.35 4.61 10.33
CA PRO A 168 23.47 4.78 11.27
C PRO A 168 24.42 3.58 11.28
N LEU A 169 23.89 2.35 11.12
CA LEU A 169 24.71 1.13 11.02
C LEU A 169 25.57 1.13 9.73
N ASN A 170 25.04 1.66 8.62
CA ASN A 170 25.81 1.81 7.38
C ASN A 170 26.91 2.88 7.46
N LEU A 171 26.73 3.90 8.31
CA LEU A 171 27.73 4.96 8.53
C LEU A 171 28.99 4.42 9.23
N ILE A 172 28.80 3.46 10.15
CA ILE A 172 29.90 2.70 10.79
C ILE A 172 30.67 1.89 9.72
N ASN A 173 29.96 1.29 8.76
CA ASN A 173 30.56 0.48 7.70
C ASN A 173 31.39 1.28 6.68
N ILE A 174 31.11 2.57 6.49
CA ILE A 174 31.91 3.46 5.62
C ILE A 174 33.24 3.85 6.29
N VAL A 175 33.25 3.97 7.62
CA VAL A 175 34.44 4.34 8.40
C VAL A 175 35.35 3.13 8.66
N ASP A 176 34.78 1.93 8.79
CA ASP A 176 35.53 0.68 8.99
C ASP A 176 35.19 -0.38 7.93
N SER A 177 35.55 -0.07 6.67
CA SER A 177 35.30 -0.91 5.49
C SER A 177 35.82 -2.35 5.60
N ARG A 178 36.79 -2.61 6.48
CA ARG A 178 37.42 -3.94 6.64
C ARG A 178 36.54 -4.95 7.37
N ALA A 179 35.71 -4.51 8.31
CA ALA A 179 34.86 -5.40 9.10
C ALA A 179 33.63 -5.89 8.31
N TYR A 180 33.06 -5.04 7.46
CA TYR A 180 31.89 -5.38 6.63
C TYR A 180 32.27 -6.29 5.45
N ASP A 181 33.39 -5.99 4.79
CA ASP A 181 33.92 -6.83 3.70
C ASP A 181 34.27 -8.26 4.19
N ALA A 182 34.69 -8.39 5.45
CA ALA A 182 34.97 -9.69 6.08
C ALA A 182 33.70 -10.47 6.48
N ALA A 183 32.60 -9.78 6.83
CA ALA A 183 31.35 -10.42 7.26
C ALA A 183 30.49 -10.91 6.08
N VAL A 184 30.49 -10.18 4.95
CA VAL A 184 29.65 -10.49 3.77
C VAL A 184 30.45 -11.15 2.64
N GLY A 185 31.79 -11.18 2.76
CA GLY A 185 32.69 -11.80 1.78
C GLY A 185 32.74 -11.09 0.43
N PHE A 186 32.06 -9.95 0.29
CA PHE A 186 31.96 -9.17 -0.93
C PHE A 186 31.85 -7.67 -0.63
N SER A 187 32.66 -6.85 -1.30
CA SER A 187 32.65 -5.39 -1.15
C SER A 187 31.76 -4.75 -2.22
N LEU A 188 30.75 -3.99 -1.79
CA LEU A 188 29.96 -3.15 -2.70
C LEU A 188 30.74 -1.85 -3.00
N PRO A 189 30.66 -1.30 -4.23
CA PRO A 189 31.36 -0.07 -4.56
C PRO A 189 30.92 1.12 -3.70
N THR A 190 31.86 2.00 -3.35
CA THR A 190 31.65 3.12 -2.42
C THR A 190 30.52 4.06 -2.81
N GLY A 191 30.29 4.22 -4.12
CA GLY A 191 29.18 5.03 -4.66
C GLY A 191 27.80 4.57 -4.19
N LEU A 192 27.61 3.27 -3.98
CA LEU A 192 26.35 2.72 -3.47
C LEU A 192 26.04 3.19 -2.04
N TYR A 193 27.05 3.17 -1.17
CA TYR A 193 26.90 3.65 0.20
C TYR A 193 26.59 5.15 0.26
N VAL A 194 27.20 5.95 -0.62
CA VAL A 194 26.93 7.39 -0.73
C VAL A 194 25.49 7.65 -1.19
N THR A 195 25.00 6.93 -2.20
CA THR A 195 23.60 7.07 -2.65
C THR A 195 22.60 6.72 -1.56
N SER A 196 22.89 5.69 -0.75
CA SER A 196 22.07 5.30 0.40
C SER A 196 21.99 6.40 1.46
N LEU A 197 23.11 7.07 1.77
CA LEU A 197 23.15 8.18 2.71
C LEU A 197 22.36 9.41 2.24
N ILE A 198 22.48 9.77 0.95
CA ILE A 198 21.77 10.92 0.38
C ILE A 198 20.25 10.73 0.45
N LEU A 199 19.77 9.52 0.14
CA LEU A 199 18.36 9.18 0.20
C LEU A 199 17.85 9.03 1.64
N TRP A 200 18.71 8.72 2.60
CA TRP A 200 18.29 8.51 3.99
C TRP A 200 17.72 9.76 4.65
N ILE A 201 18.35 10.93 4.46
CA ILE A 201 17.94 12.20 5.11
C ILE A 201 16.46 12.55 4.83
N PRO A 202 16.01 12.63 3.57
CA PRO A 202 14.60 12.91 3.27
C PRO A 202 13.66 11.79 3.77
N GLY A 203 14.08 10.52 3.71
CA GLY A 203 13.29 9.41 4.25
C GLY A 203 13.07 9.50 5.76
N ALA A 204 14.12 9.83 6.52
CA ALA A 204 14.05 10.03 7.97
C ALA A 204 13.23 11.27 8.35
N ALA A 205 13.37 12.37 7.60
CA ALA A 205 12.54 13.56 7.80
C ALA A 205 11.06 13.25 7.58
N LEU A 206 10.73 12.51 6.51
CA LEU A 206 9.37 12.07 6.22
C LEU A 206 8.83 11.11 7.28
N PHE A 207 9.66 10.19 7.79
CA PHE A 207 9.31 9.31 8.91
C PHE A 207 8.88 10.10 10.14
N VAL A 208 9.72 11.04 10.60
CA VAL A 208 9.43 11.87 11.78
C VAL A 208 8.14 12.67 11.56
N TRP A 209 7.97 13.23 10.36
CA TRP A 209 6.76 13.98 10.02
C TRP A 209 5.50 13.09 10.12
N MET A 210 5.53 11.90 9.54
CA MET A 210 4.43 10.92 9.60
C MET A 210 4.16 10.44 11.02
N LEU A 211 5.20 10.19 11.83
CA LEU A 211 5.07 9.79 13.22
C LEU A 211 4.35 10.85 14.06
N VAL A 212 4.74 12.12 13.91
CA VAL A 212 4.08 13.25 14.59
C VAL A 212 2.62 13.36 14.15
N ALA A 213 2.31 13.14 12.87
CA ALA A 213 0.95 13.12 12.37
C ALA A 213 0.12 12.00 12.99
N ALA A 214 0.69 10.79 13.07
CA ALA A 214 0.05 9.62 13.65
C ALA A 214 -0.38 9.86 15.11
N ILE A 215 0.50 10.49 15.90
CA ILE A 215 0.28 10.74 17.32
C ILE A 215 -0.69 11.92 17.54
N LYS A 216 -0.50 13.04 16.84
CA LYS A 216 -1.26 14.28 17.13
C LYS A 216 -2.59 14.41 16.39
N ARG A 217 -2.73 13.81 15.21
CA ARG A 217 -3.87 14.03 14.30
C ARG A 217 -4.55 12.74 13.83
N GLY A 218 -3.85 11.61 13.93
CA GLY A 218 -4.26 10.33 13.37
C GLY A 218 -3.89 10.16 11.88
N PRO A 219 -3.98 8.92 11.36
CA PRO A 219 -3.59 8.60 9.99
C PRO A 219 -4.52 9.29 8.99
N TRP A 220 -3.92 10.02 8.03
CA TRP A 220 -4.64 10.76 6.99
C TRP A 220 -5.80 11.64 7.51
N ALA A 221 -5.54 12.46 8.53
CA ALA A 221 -6.55 13.29 9.18
C ALA A 221 -7.38 14.15 8.20
N MET A 222 -8.68 14.31 8.51
CA MET A 222 -9.62 15.09 7.70
C MET A 222 -10.43 16.05 8.56
N THR A 223 -10.75 17.23 8.03
CA THR A 223 -11.65 18.22 8.63
C THR A 223 -12.98 18.23 7.90
N ARG A 224 -14.04 18.62 8.61
CA ARG A 224 -15.35 18.89 8.00
C ARG A 224 -15.28 20.23 7.29
N VAL A 225 -15.84 20.31 6.10
CA VAL A 225 -16.04 21.59 5.40
C VAL A 225 -17.22 22.28 6.07
N SER A 226 -16.96 23.47 6.63
CA SER A 226 -17.96 24.37 7.21
C SER A 226 -18.73 25.09 6.12
#